data_AF-A0A0A1Z8Y3-F1
#
_entry.id   AF-A0A0A1Z8Y3-F1
#
_cell.length_a   1.000
_cell.length_b   1.000
_cell.length_c   1.000
_cell.angle_alpha   90.00
_cell.angle_beta   90.00
_cell.angle_gamma   90.00
#
_symmetry.space_group_name_H-M   'P 1'
#
loop_
_entity.id
_entity.type
_entity.pdbx_description
1 polymer ?
#
loop_
_entity_poly.entity_id
_entity_poly.type
_entity_poly.pdbx_seq_one_letter_code
_entity_poly.pdbx_strand_id
1 'polypeptide(L)'
;VFFRVSLTNEQREIAAWQELHPGRIWSYPPQSVISDAKVLDWLGFSEARSASRNLYLFLTRNGVHPFDDEPDEKQGRSLKRRYVAGEIERLIVPRIRGHAALTENVGGQVRIVLRTSETLAIAFDGQFRFGGREANVFRAVPRRVTLGDINHALGDDEKYTSIFSRRSLTESDGTPIRLTSHQPRHWRNTIYHLTGMSDVQQALALGRKRLDQNVYYQHTSIEEYTAAHHEFLAFNSYHERLDFLHTAIRGKRIHGALTDSYHALLSDKGTTIAEAFLTVHATALHVTPFGGCIHDFSQAPCPKHLQCWNGCSHLHLMGTPSERVNLEKQAKNLTKAISIMRDAGTGEAGSDVWLADQENKLKNLKSVLARDTNGGVQRVFPNGRPITVVDSDKRHSSVSDD
;
A
#
# COMPACT_ATOMS: atom_id res chain seq x y z
N VAL A 1 10.98 1.71 -0.74
CA VAL A 1 11.12 1.57 -2.22
C VAL A 1 12.03 0.41 -2.63
N PHE A 2 13.23 0.25 -2.06
CA PHE A 2 14.22 -0.78 -2.45
C PHE A 2 13.72 -2.23 -2.56
N PHE A 3 12.87 -2.71 -1.64
CA PHE A 3 12.37 -4.10 -1.70
C PHE A 3 11.43 -4.38 -2.88
N ARG A 4 10.67 -3.37 -3.33
CA ARG A 4 9.79 -3.51 -4.51
C ARG A 4 10.57 -3.50 -5.81
N VAL A 5 11.72 -2.83 -5.84
CA VAL A 5 12.63 -2.83 -6.99
C VAL A 5 13.15 -4.25 -7.21
N SER A 6 13.66 -4.93 -6.16
CA SER A 6 14.20 -6.28 -6.30
C SER A 6 13.21 -7.34 -6.78
N LEU A 7 11.92 -7.23 -6.41
CA LEU A 7 10.87 -8.15 -6.87
C LEU A 7 10.53 -7.99 -8.36
N THR A 8 10.88 -6.85 -8.94
CA THR A 8 10.51 -6.48 -10.31
C THR A 8 11.73 -6.18 -11.18
N ASN A 9 12.92 -6.62 -10.76
CA ASN A 9 14.18 -6.36 -11.47
C ASN A 9 14.09 -6.80 -12.93
N GLU A 10 13.60 -8.01 -13.19
CA GLU A 10 13.48 -8.54 -14.55
C GLU A 10 12.57 -7.67 -15.43
N GLN A 11 11.38 -7.30 -14.92
CA GLN A 11 10.44 -6.43 -15.62
C GLN A 11 11.08 -5.06 -15.93
N ARG A 12 11.86 -4.53 -14.98
CA ARG A 12 12.53 -3.22 -15.12
C ARG A 12 13.67 -3.26 -16.11
N GLU A 13 14.50 -4.30 -16.07
CA GLU A 13 15.60 -4.51 -17.01
C GLU A 13 15.09 -4.63 -18.44
N ILE A 14 14.03 -5.45 -18.65
CA ILE A 14 13.41 -5.58 -19.97
C ILE A 14 12.78 -4.25 -20.41
N ALA A 15 12.07 -3.54 -19.53
CA ALA A 15 11.48 -2.24 -19.86
C ALA A 15 12.54 -1.19 -20.20
N ALA A 16 13.63 -1.10 -19.42
CA ALA A 16 14.73 -0.18 -19.65
C ALA A 16 15.45 -0.48 -20.97
N TRP A 17 15.62 -1.76 -21.30
CA TRP A 17 16.18 -2.17 -22.57
C TRP A 17 15.27 -1.76 -23.74
N GLN A 18 13.95 -2.02 -23.65
CA GLN A 18 12.97 -1.63 -24.67
C GLN A 18 12.85 -0.11 -24.84
N GLU A 19 13.04 0.66 -23.77
CA GLU A 19 13.09 2.12 -23.77
C GLU A 19 14.28 2.69 -24.57
N LEU A 20 15.40 1.96 -24.61
CA LEU A 20 16.59 2.30 -25.40
C LEU A 20 16.52 1.75 -26.84
N HIS A 21 15.64 0.79 -27.11
CA HIS A 21 15.50 0.13 -28.40
C HIS A 21 14.04 0.11 -28.89
N PRO A 22 13.47 1.28 -29.27
CA PRO A 22 12.07 1.37 -29.68
C PRO A 22 11.72 0.40 -30.81
N GLY A 23 10.60 -0.31 -30.66
CA GLY A 23 10.12 -1.28 -31.65
C GLY A 23 10.83 -2.63 -31.62
N ARG A 24 11.68 -2.88 -30.61
CA ARG A 24 12.37 -4.15 -30.40
C ARG A 24 11.93 -4.79 -29.10
N ILE A 25 12.01 -6.11 -29.04
CA ILE A 25 11.67 -6.85 -27.82
C ILE A 25 12.89 -7.54 -27.20
N TRP A 26 13.93 -7.82 -27.99
CA TRP A 26 15.15 -8.50 -27.56
C TRP A 26 16.38 -8.06 -28.38
N SER A 27 17.56 -8.51 -27.98
CA SER A 27 18.82 -8.18 -28.65
C SER A 27 19.04 -8.87 -30.00
N TYR A 28 18.27 -9.92 -30.34
CA TYR A 28 18.42 -10.64 -31.61
C TYR A 28 18.07 -9.74 -32.81
N PRO A 29 18.98 -9.56 -33.79
CA PRO A 29 18.66 -8.85 -35.04
C PRO A 29 17.43 -9.44 -35.75
N PRO A 30 16.57 -8.64 -36.42
CA PRO A 30 15.31 -9.12 -37.01
C PRO A 30 15.46 -10.26 -38.02
N GLN A 31 16.59 -10.33 -38.72
CA GLN A 31 16.93 -11.37 -39.70
C GLN A 31 17.47 -12.67 -39.06
N SER A 32 17.67 -12.69 -37.75
CA SER A 32 18.27 -13.84 -37.07
C SER A 32 17.27 -15.00 -36.99
N VAL A 33 17.77 -16.21 -37.26
CA VAL A 33 17.01 -17.45 -37.06
C VAL A 33 17.36 -18.00 -35.68
N ILE A 34 16.36 -18.09 -34.80
CA ILE A 34 16.50 -18.52 -33.40
C ILE A 34 15.69 -19.78 -33.12
N SER A 35 16.19 -20.65 -32.24
CA SER A 35 15.48 -21.88 -31.87
C SER A 35 14.26 -21.60 -31.00
N ASP A 36 13.27 -22.49 -31.05
CA ASP A 36 12.12 -22.49 -30.15
C ASP A 36 12.53 -22.43 -28.67
N ALA A 37 13.59 -23.13 -28.27
CA ALA A 37 14.15 -23.09 -26.92
C ALA A 37 14.56 -21.67 -26.51
N LYS A 38 15.20 -20.90 -27.40
CA LYS A 38 15.58 -19.50 -27.13
C LYS A 38 14.36 -18.58 -27.06
N VAL A 39 13.34 -18.84 -27.88
CA VAL A 39 12.07 -18.10 -27.82
C VAL A 39 11.33 -18.38 -26.52
N LEU A 40 11.29 -19.64 -26.08
CA LEU A 40 10.66 -20.06 -24.83
C LEU A 40 11.35 -19.48 -23.60
N ASP A 41 12.68 -19.57 -23.56
CA ASP A 41 13.52 -19.00 -22.50
C ASP A 41 13.24 -17.51 -22.34
N TRP A 42 13.21 -16.78 -23.45
CA TRP A 42 12.94 -15.34 -23.42
C TRP A 42 11.49 -14.99 -23.08
N LEU A 43 10.50 -15.72 -23.62
CA LEU A 43 9.09 -15.49 -23.30
C LEU A 43 8.72 -15.92 -21.88
N GLY A 44 9.55 -16.76 -21.24
CA GLY A 44 9.39 -17.19 -19.85
C GLY A 44 8.33 -18.27 -19.64
N PHE A 45 8.03 -19.08 -20.66
CA PHE A 45 7.17 -20.23 -20.47
C PHE A 45 7.91 -21.27 -19.62
N SER A 46 7.48 -21.46 -18.36
CA SER A 46 8.00 -22.53 -17.51
C SER A 46 7.87 -23.87 -18.25
N GLU A 47 8.93 -24.68 -18.22
CA GLU A 47 9.05 -25.98 -18.92
C GLU A 47 7.88 -26.93 -18.61
N ALA A 48 6.76 -26.73 -19.29
CA ALA A 48 5.72 -27.74 -19.40
C ALA A 48 6.18 -28.77 -20.43
N ARG A 49 5.83 -30.05 -20.21
CA ARG A 49 6.06 -31.16 -21.17
C ARG A 49 5.46 -30.92 -22.58
N SER A 50 4.82 -29.77 -22.82
CA SER A 50 4.22 -29.33 -24.08
C SER A 50 4.56 -27.87 -24.47
N ALA A 51 5.54 -27.20 -23.85
CA ALA A 51 5.83 -25.78 -24.08
C ALA A 51 6.16 -25.46 -25.55
N SER A 52 7.04 -26.25 -26.19
CA SER A 52 7.36 -26.09 -27.62
C SER A 52 6.15 -26.28 -28.53
N ARG A 53 5.24 -27.21 -28.20
CA ARG A 53 4.00 -27.41 -28.96
C ARG A 53 3.06 -26.21 -28.80
N ASN A 54 2.91 -25.70 -27.58
CA ASN A 54 2.06 -24.54 -27.32
C ASN A 54 2.61 -23.28 -27.99
N LEU A 55 3.93 -23.09 -27.98
CA LEU A 55 4.59 -22.00 -28.70
C LEU A 55 4.34 -22.13 -30.21
N TYR A 56 4.53 -23.32 -30.79
CA TYR A 56 4.22 -23.56 -32.20
C TYR A 56 2.77 -23.22 -32.54
N LEU A 57 1.79 -23.74 -31.78
CA LEU A 57 0.38 -23.45 -32.00
C LEU A 57 0.07 -21.96 -31.86
N PHE A 58 0.67 -21.28 -30.87
CA PHE A 58 0.51 -19.84 -30.67
C PHE A 58 1.07 -19.05 -31.85
N LEU A 59 2.31 -19.32 -32.26
CA LEU A 59 2.96 -18.60 -33.36
C LEU A 59 2.23 -18.83 -34.69
N THR A 60 1.94 -20.09 -35.05
CA THR A 60 1.23 -20.44 -36.29
C THR A 60 -0.17 -19.84 -36.34
N ARG A 61 -0.92 -19.83 -35.23
CA ARG A 61 -2.25 -19.18 -35.17
C ARG A 61 -2.17 -17.67 -35.40
N ASN A 62 -1.04 -17.06 -35.13
CA ASN A 62 -0.80 -15.64 -35.34
C ASN A 62 0.06 -15.37 -36.61
N GLY A 63 0.17 -16.34 -37.52
CA GLY A 63 0.82 -16.18 -38.82
C GLY A 63 2.35 -16.21 -38.81
N VAL A 64 2.97 -16.71 -37.74
CA VAL A 64 4.43 -16.92 -37.66
C VAL A 64 4.73 -18.41 -37.78
N HIS A 65 5.41 -18.79 -38.86
CA HIS A 65 5.71 -20.18 -39.19
C HIS A 65 7.20 -20.51 -38.94
N PRO A 66 7.55 -21.80 -38.73
CA PRO A 66 8.96 -22.20 -38.65
C PRO A 66 9.74 -21.80 -39.91
N PHE A 67 10.99 -21.39 -39.73
CA PHE A 67 11.91 -21.04 -40.83
C PHE A 67 12.32 -22.27 -41.65
N ASP A 68 12.51 -23.41 -40.99
CA ASP A 68 12.78 -24.69 -41.65
C ASP A 68 11.58 -25.61 -41.43
N ASP A 69 10.83 -25.87 -42.49
CA ASP A 69 9.82 -26.93 -42.55
C ASP A 69 10.55 -28.27 -42.70
N GLU A 70 10.91 -28.94 -41.60
CA GLU A 70 11.03 -30.41 -41.67
C GLU A 70 9.62 -31.01 -41.55
N PRO A 71 9.13 -31.77 -42.56
CA PRO A 71 7.81 -32.38 -42.53
C PRO A 71 7.66 -33.33 -41.34
N ASP A 72 6.41 -33.47 -40.88
CA ASP A 72 5.88 -34.09 -39.66
C ASP A 72 6.26 -35.58 -39.37
N GLU A 73 7.26 -36.14 -40.05
CA GLU A 73 7.65 -37.54 -39.92
C GLU A 73 8.86 -37.72 -39.01
N LYS A 74 8.60 -37.84 -37.69
CA LYS A 74 9.26 -38.82 -36.82
C LYS A 74 8.65 -38.76 -35.41
N GLN A 75 7.76 -39.71 -35.15
CA GLN A 75 7.28 -40.03 -33.80
C GLN A 75 8.49 -40.16 -32.85
N GLY A 76 8.54 -39.31 -31.83
CA GLY A 76 9.42 -39.50 -30.66
C GLY A 76 10.69 -38.65 -30.58
N ARG A 77 10.97 -37.70 -31.49
CA ARG A 77 12.06 -36.71 -31.30
C ARG A 77 11.52 -35.31 -31.01
N SER A 78 12.18 -34.59 -30.10
CA SER A 78 11.92 -33.18 -29.85
C SER A 78 12.27 -32.37 -31.11
N LEU A 79 11.24 -31.82 -31.76
CA LEU A 79 11.36 -31.03 -32.99
C LEU A 79 12.14 -29.74 -32.71
N LYS A 80 13.29 -29.56 -33.35
CA LYS A 80 14.12 -28.35 -33.22
C LYS A 80 13.62 -27.25 -34.17
N ARG A 81 12.42 -26.73 -33.93
CA ARG A 81 11.87 -25.63 -34.74
C ARG A 81 12.72 -24.37 -34.58
N ARG A 82 12.88 -23.62 -35.64
CA ARG A 82 13.54 -22.31 -35.64
C ARG A 82 12.61 -21.27 -36.24
N TYR A 83 12.75 -20.02 -35.81
CA TYR A 83 11.90 -18.91 -36.20
C TYR A 83 12.74 -17.68 -36.55
N VAL A 84 12.25 -16.87 -37.48
CA VAL A 84 12.84 -15.57 -37.77
C VAL A 84 12.47 -14.59 -36.66
N ALA A 85 13.46 -14.02 -35.99
CA ALA A 85 13.25 -13.16 -34.82
C ALA A 85 12.32 -11.97 -35.11
N GLY A 86 12.48 -11.33 -36.27
CA GLY A 86 11.68 -10.18 -36.70
C GLY A 86 10.20 -10.51 -36.92
N GLU A 87 9.84 -11.75 -37.24
CA GLU A 87 8.44 -12.17 -37.36
C GLU A 87 7.75 -12.22 -35.99
N ILE A 88 8.46 -12.71 -34.99
CA ILE A 88 7.98 -12.72 -33.60
C ILE A 88 7.91 -11.29 -33.05
N GLU A 89 8.88 -10.42 -33.37
CA GLU A 89 8.83 -9.00 -33.02
C GLU A 89 7.58 -8.32 -33.60
N ARG A 90 7.29 -8.51 -34.89
CA ARG A 90 6.08 -7.95 -35.53
C ARG A 90 4.78 -8.40 -34.86
N LEU A 91 4.74 -9.61 -34.31
CA LEU A 91 3.60 -10.11 -33.56
C LEU A 91 3.47 -9.45 -32.17
N ILE A 92 4.58 -9.25 -31.47
CA ILE A 92 4.56 -8.85 -30.05
C ILE A 92 4.60 -7.33 -29.87
N VAL A 93 5.40 -6.61 -30.65
CA VAL A 93 5.60 -5.15 -30.54
C VAL A 93 4.28 -4.37 -30.49
N PRO A 94 3.26 -4.66 -31.32
CA PRO A 94 1.98 -3.95 -31.24
C PRO A 94 1.24 -4.08 -29.90
N ARG A 95 1.57 -5.10 -29.10
CA ARG A 95 0.99 -5.32 -27.76
C ARG A 95 1.72 -4.55 -26.67
N ILE A 96 2.94 -4.07 -26.93
CA ILE A 96 3.71 -3.27 -25.99
C ILE A 96 3.10 -1.87 -25.97
N ARG A 97 2.46 -1.52 -24.85
CA ARG A 97 2.04 -0.14 -24.62
C ARG A 97 3.32 0.69 -24.44
N GLY A 98 3.42 1.83 -25.15
CA GLY A 98 4.60 2.68 -25.11
C GLY A 98 5.13 2.96 -23.70
N HIS A 99 6.45 3.13 -23.59
CA HIS A 99 7.16 3.22 -22.30
C HIS A 99 7.10 4.58 -21.61
N ALA A 100 6.37 5.55 -22.16
CA ALA A 100 6.12 6.81 -21.48
C ALA A 100 4.98 6.60 -20.45
N ALA A 101 5.33 6.59 -19.17
CA ALA A 101 4.35 6.47 -18.07
C ALA A 101 3.74 7.84 -17.72
N LEU A 102 4.56 8.89 -17.74
CA LEU A 102 4.14 10.28 -17.58
C LEU A 102 4.88 11.16 -18.58
N THR A 103 4.13 12.02 -19.25
CA THR A 103 4.67 13.03 -20.18
C THR A 103 4.20 14.42 -19.79
N GLU A 104 5.06 15.39 -20.00
CA GLU A 104 4.77 16.81 -19.83
C GLU A 104 5.02 17.53 -21.17
N ASN A 105 4.23 18.56 -21.45
CA ASN A 105 4.46 19.44 -22.59
C ASN A 105 5.14 20.72 -22.11
N VAL A 106 6.40 20.91 -22.49
CA VAL A 106 7.17 22.12 -22.16
C VAL A 106 7.49 22.84 -23.47
N GLY A 107 6.90 24.01 -23.67
CA GLY A 107 7.14 24.83 -24.86
C GLY A 107 6.75 24.18 -26.20
N GLY A 108 5.76 23.29 -26.20
CA GLY A 108 5.31 22.56 -27.40
C GLY A 108 6.03 21.23 -27.62
N GLN A 109 7.03 20.89 -26.80
CA GLN A 109 7.76 19.62 -26.88
C GLN A 109 7.30 18.66 -25.79
N VAL A 110 7.00 17.41 -26.19
CA VAL A 110 6.65 16.34 -25.26
C VAL A 110 7.93 15.82 -24.61
N ARG A 111 8.05 16.00 -23.30
CA ARG A 111 9.11 15.44 -22.46
C ARG A 111 8.57 14.25 -21.67
N ILE A 112 9.31 13.14 -21.67
CA ILE A 112 9.01 12.00 -20.80
C ILE A 112 9.53 12.33 -19.41
N VAL A 113 8.63 12.37 -18.42
CA VAL A 113 8.92 12.66 -17.02
C VAL A 113 9.14 11.36 -16.24
N LEU A 114 8.41 10.31 -16.61
CA LEU A 114 8.52 8.99 -15.98
C LEU A 114 8.43 7.89 -17.04
N ARG A 115 9.40 6.99 -17.02
CA ARG A 115 9.42 5.79 -17.86
C ARG A 115 8.74 4.61 -17.18
N THR A 116 8.37 3.59 -17.96
CA THR A 116 7.77 2.36 -17.42
C THR A 116 8.75 1.65 -16.47
N SER A 117 10.04 1.58 -16.79
CA SER A 117 11.07 0.97 -15.94
C SER A 117 11.23 1.66 -14.57
N GLU A 118 10.80 2.91 -14.46
CA GLU A 118 10.92 3.76 -13.27
C GLU A 118 9.66 3.75 -12.40
N THR A 119 8.56 3.15 -12.85
CA THR A 119 7.31 3.18 -12.08
C THR A 119 7.42 2.40 -10.77
N LEU A 120 6.68 2.82 -9.75
CA LEU A 120 6.65 2.13 -8.45
C LEU A 120 6.21 0.66 -8.60
N ALA A 121 5.24 0.41 -9.48
CA ALA A 121 4.70 -0.91 -9.77
C ALA A 121 4.75 -1.20 -11.28
N ILE A 122 5.38 -2.32 -11.61
CA ILE A 122 5.56 -2.84 -12.96
C ILE A 122 5.34 -4.35 -12.91
N ALA A 123 4.74 -4.91 -13.93
CA ALA A 123 4.45 -6.34 -14.03
C ALA A 123 4.48 -6.76 -15.50
N PHE A 124 4.70 -8.04 -15.75
CA PHE A 124 4.48 -8.58 -17.09
C PHE A 124 2.99 -8.70 -17.40
N ASP A 125 2.63 -8.68 -18.69
CA ASP A 125 1.25 -8.97 -19.05
C ASP A 125 0.85 -10.37 -18.59
N GLY A 126 -0.35 -10.48 -18.01
CA GLY A 126 -0.85 -11.71 -17.41
C GLY A 126 -0.38 -11.98 -15.97
N GLN A 127 0.58 -11.25 -15.41
CA GLN A 127 1.12 -11.51 -14.05
C GLN A 127 0.09 -11.30 -12.91
N PHE A 128 -1.02 -10.59 -13.17
CA PHE A 128 -2.15 -10.43 -12.26
C PHE A 128 -3.31 -11.42 -12.51
N ARG A 129 -3.16 -12.39 -13.44
CA ARG A 129 -4.18 -13.41 -13.72
C ARG A 129 -3.93 -14.62 -12.83
N PHE A 130 -4.59 -14.68 -11.68
CA PHE A 130 -4.32 -15.69 -10.65
C PHE A 130 -5.01 -17.05 -10.85
N GLY A 131 -5.76 -17.26 -11.93
CA GLY A 131 -6.46 -18.51 -12.19
C GLY A 131 -6.62 -18.88 -13.67
N GLY A 132 -6.96 -20.16 -13.92
CA GLY A 132 -7.37 -20.69 -15.22
C GLY A 132 -6.28 -20.87 -16.28
N ARG A 133 -6.70 -21.21 -17.52
CA ARG A 133 -5.84 -21.33 -18.72
C ARG A 133 -5.22 -20.00 -19.17
N GLU A 134 -5.62 -18.89 -18.55
CA GLU A 134 -5.20 -17.52 -18.88
C GLU A 134 -4.08 -16.97 -17.98
N ALA A 135 -3.59 -17.76 -17.02
CA ALA A 135 -2.45 -17.43 -16.15
C ALA A 135 -1.09 -17.34 -16.90
N ASN A 136 -1.11 -17.28 -18.23
CA ASN A 136 0.09 -17.11 -19.04
C ASN A 136 0.65 -15.71 -18.81
N VAL A 137 1.89 -15.67 -18.37
CA VAL A 137 2.67 -14.44 -18.22
C VAL A 137 3.51 -14.23 -19.46
N PHE A 138 3.36 -13.09 -20.12
CA PHE A 138 4.17 -12.70 -21.27
C PHE A 138 5.33 -11.82 -20.81
N ARG A 139 6.49 -12.43 -20.55
CA ARG A 139 7.70 -11.71 -20.08
C ARG A 139 8.19 -10.64 -21.05
N ALA A 140 7.84 -10.80 -22.32
CA ALA A 140 8.08 -9.83 -23.38
C ALA A 140 7.48 -8.45 -23.17
N VAL A 141 6.40 -8.37 -22.38
CA VAL A 141 5.54 -7.20 -22.31
C VAL A 141 5.51 -6.69 -20.88
N PRO A 142 6.59 -6.01 -20.42
CA PRO A 142 6.53 -5.29 -19.17
C PRO A 142 5.52 -4.13 -19.31
N ARG A 143 4.61 -4.03 -18.35
CA ARG A 143 3.56 -3.02 -18.33
C ARG A 143 3.37 -2.43 -16.95
N ARG A 144 2.77 -1.25 -16.95
CA ARG A 144 2.35 -0.57 -15.73
C ARG A 144 1.23 -1.35 -15.07
N VAL A 145 1.31 -1.48 -13.75
CA VAL A 145 0.19 -2.01 -12.95
C VAL A 145 -0.92 -0.97 -12.92
N THR A 146 -2.13 -1.40 -13.24
CA THR A 146 -3.32 -0.54 -13.31
C THR A 146 -4.15 -0.65 -12.03
N LEU A 147 -5.05 0.30 -11.81
CA LEU A 147 -6.01 0.23 -10.73
C LEU A 147 -6.91 -1.02 -10.85
N GLY A 148 -7.30 -1.39 -12.09
CA GLY A 148 -8.08 -2.60 -12.35
C GLY A 148 -7.35 -3.86 -11.92
N ASP A 149 -6.03 -3.95 -12.17
CA ASP A 149 -5.22 -5.09 -11.71
C ASP A 149 -5.29 -5.25 -10.18
N ILE A 150 -5.21 -4.14 -9.44
CA ILE A 150 -5.26 -4.13 -7.97
C ILE A 150 -6.66 -4.50 -7.48
N ASN A 151 -7.72 -3.92 -8.05
CA ASN A 151 -9.09 -4.22 -7.63
C ASN A 151 -9.48 -5.68 -7.95
N HIS A 152 -9.14 -6.20 -9.13
CA HIS A 152 -9.36 -7.60 -9.47
C HIS A 152 -8.57 -8.53 -8.53
N ALA A 153 -7.32 -8.18 -8.22
CA ALA A 153 -6.52 -8.93 -7.25
C ALA A 153 -7.15 -8.97 -5.85
N LEU A 154 -7.88 -7.91 -5.47
CA LEU A 154 -8.63 -7.80 -4.23
C LEU A 154 -10.05 -8.39 -4.30
N GLY A 155 -10.46 -8.96 -5.44
CA GLY A 155 -11.74 -9.66 -5.60
C GLY A 155 -12.95 -8.78 -5.91
N ASP A 156 -12.74 -7.55 -6.39
CA ASP A 156 -13.82 -6.63 -6.79
C ASP A 156 -14.69 -7.17 -7.95
N ASP A 157 -14.13 -8.04 -8.81
CA ASP A 157 -14.84 -8.68 -9.92
C ASP A 157 -14.74 -10.21 -9.82
N GLU A 158 -15.90 -10.87 -9.80
CA GLU A 158 -16.07 -12.32 -9.68
C GLU A 158 -15.44 -13.12 -10.82
N LYS A 159 -15.27 -12.48 -11.99
CA LYS A 159 -14.70 -13.12 -13.18
C LYS A 159 -13.21 -13.44 -13.01
N TYR A 160 -12.53 -12.77 -12.08
CA TYR A 160 -11.10 -12.93 -11.86
C TYR A 160 -10.83 -13.60 -10.51
N THR A 161 -9.93 -14.57 -10.50
CA THR A 161 -9.43 -15.15 -9.25
C THR A 161 -8.67 -14.09 -8.46
N SER A 162 -9.02 -13.90 -7.19
CA SER A 162 -8.36 -12.94 -6.30
C SER A 162 -7.18 -13.58 -5.53
N ILE A 163 -6.39 -12.76 -4.84
CA ILE A 163 -5.34 -13.24 -3.93
C ILE A 163 -5.93 -14.05 -2.75
N PHE A 164 -7.16 -13.75 -2.35
CA PHE A 164 -7.87 -14.43 -1.27
C PHE A 164 -8.30 -15.83 -1.73
N SER A 165 -8.93 -15.92 -2.89
CA SER A 165 -9.34 -17.20 -3.49
C SER A 165 -8.15 -18.12 -3.75
N ARG A 166 -7.01 -17.57 -4.20
CA ARG A 166 -5.76 -18.32 -4.40
C ARG A 166 -5.26 -18.99 -3.11
N ARG A 167 -5.59 -18.42 -1.94
CA ARG A 167 -5.20 -18.93 -0.62
C ARG A 167 -6.36 -19.57 0.14
N SER A 168 -7.48 -19.83 -0.53
CA SER A 168 -8.70 -20.39 0.09
C SER A 168 -9.19 -19.58 1.29
N LEU A 169 -9.05 -18.25 1.22
CA LEU A 169 -9.51 -17.32 2.25
C LEU A 169 -10.93 -16.83 1.92
N THR A 170 -11.80 -16.92 2.91
CA THR A 170 -13.21 -16.49 2.86
C THR A 170 -13.53 -15.62 4.07
N GLU A 171 -14.64 -14.91 4.00
CA GLU A 171 -15.26 -14.28 5.16
C GLU A 171 -15.73 -15.34 6.18
N SER A 172 -16.15 -14.90 7.37
CA SER A 172 -16.59 -15.80 8.44
C SER A 172 -17.84 -16.62 8.10
N ASP A 173 -18.66 -16.14 7.16
CA ASP A 173 -19.85 -16.83 6.65
C ASP A 173 -19.54 -17.75 5.45
N GLY A 174 -18.26 -17.86 5.05
CA GLY A 174 -17.80 -18.66 3.92
C GLY A 174 -17.90 -17.95 2.57
N THR A 175 -18.40 -16.72 2.50
CA THR A 175 -18.45 -15.96 1.24
C THR A 175 -17.05 -15.50 0.80
N PRO A 176 -16.81 -15.31 -0.52
CA PRO A 176 -15.53 -14.81 -1.00
C PRO A 176 -15.24 -13.40 -0.48
N ILE A 177 -14.01 -13.17 -0.01
CA ILE A 177 -13.54 -11.84 0.38
C ILE A 177 -13.47 -10.95 -0.87
N ARG A 178 -14.09 -9.76 -0.78
CA ARG A 178 -14.09 -8.77 -1.86
C ARG A 178 -13.77 -7.39 -1.34
N LEU A 179 -12.72 -6.81 -1.91
CA LEU A 179 -12.30 -5.47 -1.54
C LEU A 179 -11.97 -4.62 -2.77
N THR A 180 -12.12 -3.32 -2.63
CA THR A 180 -11.54 -2.34 -3.56
C THR A 180 -10.35 -1.65 -2.92
N SER A 181 -9.45 -1.12 -3.75
CA SER A 181 -8.33 -0.29 -3.30
C SER A 181 -8.74 0.92 -2.44
N HIS A 182 -9.97 1.42 -2.58
CA HIS A 182 -10.45 2.61 -1.88
C HIS A 182 -11.10 2.29 -0.53
N GLN A 183 -11.62 1.07 -0.32
CA GLN A 183 -12.33 0.72 0.91
C GLN A 183 -11.53 0.93 2.19
N PRO A 184 -10.21 0.62 2.29
CA PRO A 184 -9.42 0.96 3.48
C PRO A 184 -9.42 2.47 3.80
N ARG A 185 -9.45 3.31 2.76
CA ARG A 185 -9.53 4.77 2.90
C ARG A 185 -10.92 5.23 3.36
N HIS A 186 -11.98 4.61 2.84
CA HIS A 186 -13.35 4.82 3.32
C HIS A 186 -13.48 4.46 4.80
N TRP A 187 -13.05 3.25 5.18
CA TRP A 187 -13.07 2.79 6.57
C TRP A 187 -12.33 3.75 7.51
N ARG A 188 -11.14 4.22 7.12
CA ARG A 188 -10.40 5.23 7.90
C ARG A 188 -11.17 6.54 8.06
N ASN A 189 -11.84 7.01 7.00
CA ASN A 189 -12.69 8.20 7.07
C ASN A 189 -13.86 8.00 8.06
N THR A 190 -14.49 6.82 8.02
CA THR A 190 -15.54 6.45 8.98
C THR A 190 -15.03 6.49 10.41
N ILE A 191 -13.84 5.96 10.70
CA ILE A 191 -13.25 6.04 12.06
C ILE A 191 -13.02 7.50 12.49
N TYR A 192 -12.51 8.36 11.60
CA TYR A 192 -12.34 9.79 11.91
C TYR A 192 -13.67 10.49 12.19
N HIS A 193 -14.70 10.17 11.42
CA HIS A 193 -16.03 10.69 11.64
C HIS A 193 -16.62 10.22 12.98
N LEU A 194 -16.55 8.91 13.26
CA LEU A 194 -17.05 8.30 14.51
C LEU A 194 -16.34 8.82 15.76
N THR A 195 -15.10 9.29 15.63
CA THR A 195 -14.33 9.90 16.72
C THR A 195 -14.52 11.42 16.84
N GLY A 196 -15.49 11.98 16.10
CA GLY A 196 -15.90 13.38 16.22
C GLY A 196 -14.96 14.37 15.52
N MET A 197 -14.21 13.93 14.51
CA MET A 197 -13.43 14.84 13.66
C MET A 197 -14.33 15.59 12.68
N SER A 198 -14.08 16.89 12.53
CA SER A 198 -14.80 17.70 11.52
C SER A 198 -14.42 17.29 10.10
N ASP A 199 -15.26 17.63 9.13
CA ASP A 199 -15.02 17.36 7.71
C ASP A 199 -13.69 17.95 7.21
N VAL A 200 -13.32 19.13 7.70
CA VAL A 200 -12.04 19.77 7.39
C VAL A 200 -10.87 18.94 7.97
N GLN A 201 -10.98 18.48 9.21
CA GLN A 201 -9.95 17.65 9.84
C GLN A 201 -9.82 16.29 9.14
N GLN A 202 -10.93 15.67 8.74
CA GLN A 202 -10.93 14.43 7.95
C GLN A 202 -10.20 14.64 6.61
N ALA A 203 -10.49 15.75 5.92
CA ALA A 203 -9.86 16.08 4.64
C ALA A 203 -8.35 16.26 4.78
N LEU A 204 -7.91 17.02 5.79
CA LEU A 204 -6.50 17.23 6.12
C LEU A 204 -5.79 15.90 6.47
N ALA A 205 -6.38 15.09 7.36
CA ALA A 205 -5.84 13.79 7.76
C ALA A 205 -5.63 12.84 6.57
N LEU A 206 -6.49 12.94 5.57
CA LEU A 206 -6.48 12.11 4.37
C LEU A 206 -5.70 12.73 3.20
N GLY A 207 -5.15 13.95 3.35
CA GLY A 207 -4.44 14.67 2.30
C GLY A 207 -5.33 15.05 1.10
N ARG A 208 -6.60 15.37 1.33
CA ARG A 208 -7.54 15.77 0.26
C ARG A 208 -7.20 17.18 -0.24
N LYS A 209 -7.26 17.38 -1.56
CA LYS A 209 -7.11 18.71 -2.20
C LYS A 209 -8.38 19.55 -2.15
N ARG A 210 -9.57 18.91 -2.05
CA ARG A 210 -10.87 19.58 -2.05
C ARG A 210 -11.80 18.96 -1.00
N LEU A 211 -12.59 19.80 -0.33
CA LEU A 211 -13.51 19.41 0.75
C LEU A 211 -14.81 18.74 0.25
N ASP A 212 -15.24 19.05 -0.96
CA ASP A 212 -16.43 18.47 -1.62
C ASP A 212 -16.31 16.93 -1.81
N GLN A 213 -15.09 16.42 -1.80
CA GLN A 213 -14.81 14.98 -1.79
C GLN A 213 -15.27 14.29 -0.49
N ASN A 214 -15.72 14.99 0.55
CA ASN A 214 -16.14 14.35 1.81
C ASN A 214 -17.56 13.76 1.73
N VAL A 215 -18.45 14.34 0.93
CA VAL A 215 -19.88 13.99 0.87
C VAL A 215 -20.10 12.55 0.37
N TYR A 216 -19.22 12.06 -0.50
CA TYR A 216 -19.28 10.70 -1.07
C TYR A 216 -18.84 9.57 -0.12
N TYR A 217 -18.63 9.85 1.17
CA TYR A 217 -17.99 8.92 2.12
C TYR A 217 -18.82 8.64 3.38
N GLN A 218 -19.93 9.34 3.59
CA GLN A 218 -20.85 9.10 4.69
C GLN A 218 -21.85 8.00 4.31
N HIS A 219 -21.42 6.75 4.44
CA HIS A 219 -22.28 5.57 4.34
C HIS A 219 -22.23 4.80 5.66
N THR A 220 -22.80 5.40 6.70
CA THR A 220 -23.17 4.68 7.93
C THR A 220 -24.61 5.07 8.23
N SER A 221 -25.44 4.09 8.56
CA SER A 221 -26.76 4.36 9.11
C SER A 221 -26.60 5.08 10.46
N ILE A 222 -27.55 5.93 10.81
CA ILE A 222 -27.58 6.67 12.08
C ILE A 222 -27.50 5.73 13.30
N GLU A 223 -27.94 4.49 13.15
CA GLU A 223 -27.96 3.48 14.21
C GLU A 223 -26.56 2.90 14.52
N GLU A 224 -25.75 2.58 13.51
CA GLU A 224 -24.35 2.17 13.69
C GLU A 224 -23.49 3.32 14.25
N TYR A 225 -23.82 4.55 13.87
CA TYR A 225 -23.20 5.77 14.41
C TYR A 225 -23.40 5.86 15.92
N THR A 226 -24.61 5.68 16.42
CA THR A 226 -24.91 5.83 17.86
C THR A 226 -24.17 4.79 18.71
N ALA A 227 -24.19 3.51 18.31
CA ALA A 227 -23.57 2.43 19.09
C ALA A 227 -22.04 2.55 19.16
N ALA A 228 -21.37 2.91 18.06
CA ALA A 228 -19.92 3.08 18.03
C ALA A 228 -19.45 4.39 18.70
N HIS A 229 -20.27 5.45 18.68
CA HIS A 229 -19.94 6.72 19.34
C HIS A 229 -19.87 6.60 20.87
N HIS A 230 -20.70 5.72 21.46
CA HIS A 230 -20.69 5.44 22.90
C HIS A 230 -19.41 4.76 23.40
N GLU A 231 -18.60 4.19 22.50
CA GLU A 231 -17.33 3.57 22.86
C GLU A 231 -16.16 4.55 22.84
N PHE A 232 -16.30 5.80 22.40
CA PHE A 232 -15.18 6.76 22.37
C PHE A 232 -15.38 7.90 23.38
N LEU A 233 -14.28 8.58 23.71
CA LEU A 233 -14.34 9.86 24.41
C LEU A 233 -15.13 10.86 23.57
N ALA A 234 -16.33 11.18 24.03
CA ALA A 234 -17.19 12.17 23.41
C ALA A 234 -16.99 13.54 24.09
N PHE A 235 -17.08 14.59 23.27
CA PHE A 235 -17.13 15.98 23.73
C PHE A 235 -18.42 16.57 23.17
N ASN A 236 -19.19 17.30 23.98
CA ASN A 236 -20.44 17.91 23.57
C ASN A 236 -20.23 19.08 22.59
N SER A 237 -19.02 19.64 22.57
CA SER A 237 -18.66 20.70 21.62
C SER A 237 -17.17 20.70 21.29
N TYR A 238 -16.81 21.41 20.21
CA TYR A 238 -15.42 21.70 19.90
C TYR A 238 -14.73 22.49 21.02
N HIS A 239 -15.45 23.43 21.66
CA HIS A 239 -14.91 24.23 22.77
C HIS A 239 -14.57 23.36 23.98
N GLU A 240 -15.45 22.44 24.37
CA GLU A 240 -15.20 21.51 25.49
C GLU A 240 -13.94 20.66 25.25
N ARG A 241 -13.73 20.24 23.99
CA ARG A 241 -12.52 19.49 23.60
C ARG A 241 -11.26 20.33 23.72
N LEU A 242 -11.30 21.61 23.33
CA LEU A 242 -10.17 22.52 23.49
C LEU A 242 -9.92 22.84 24.96
N ASP A 243 -10.96 23.07 25.75
CA ASP A 243 -10.85 23.32 27.19
C ASP A 243 -10.21 22.13 27.91
N PHE A 244 -10.59 20.91 27.53
CA PHE A 244 -9.94 19.69 28.01
C PHE A 244 -8.45 19.68 27.66
N LEU A 245 -8.10 19.94 26.39
CA LEU A 245 -6.71 19.97 25.92
C LEU A 245 -5.89 21.02 26.68
N HIS A 246 -6.39 22.25 26.76
CA HIS A 246 -5.72 23.37 27.44
C HIS A 246 -5.54 23.07 28.92
N THR A 247 -6.59 22.61 29.60
CA THR A 247 -6.52 22.22 31.02
C THR A 247 -5.49 21.11 31.25
N ALA A 248 -5.43 20.12 30.34
CA ALA A 248 -4.46 19.04 30.42
C ALA A 248 -3.02 19.51 30.16
N ILE A 249 -2.81 20.48 29.26
CA ILE A 249 -1.48 21.09 29.02
C ILE A 249 -1.03 21.93 30.23
N ARG A 250 -1.92 22.77 30.75
CA ARG A 250 -1.67 23.56 31.98
C ARG A 250 -1.27 22.65 33.14
N GLY A 251 -2.01 21.57 33.33
CA GLY A 251 -1.77 20.58 34.38
C GLY A 251 -0.64 19.58 34.08
N LYS A 252 0.13 19.74 32.99
CA LYS A 252 1.19 18.80 32.55
C LYS A 252 0.72 17.33 32.46
N ARG A 253 -0.54 17.11 32.08
CA ARG A 253 -1.14 15.79 31.83
C ARG A 253 -0.97 15.36 30.36
N ILE A 254 -1.04 16.34 29.45
CA ILE A 254 -0.60 16.16 28.05
C ILE A 254 0.85 16.65 27.95
N HIS A 255 1.68 15.89 27.25
CA HIS A 255 3.12 16.14 27.15
C HIS A 255 3.59 16.26 25.69
N GLY A 256 4.75 16.88 25.51
CA GLY A 256 5.39 17.09 24.20
C GLY A 256 5.69 18.56 23.95
N ALA A 257 6.19 18.86 22.76
CA ALA A 257 6.71 20.19 22.41
C ALA A 257 5.72 21.34 22.67
N LEU A 258 4.42 21.09 22.49
CA LEU A 258 3.36 22.06 22.77
C LEU A 258 3.30 22.42 24.27
N THR A 259 3.30 21.41 25.13
CA THR A 259 3.33 21.58 26.59
C THR A 259 4.65 22.21 27.04
N ASP A 260 5.77 21.75 26.51
CA ASP A 260 7.10 22.26 26.87
C ASP A 260 7.22 23.75 26.52
N SER A 261 6.74 24.14 25.33
CA SER A 261 6.70 25.55 24.89
C SER A 261 5.78 26.41 25.75
N TYR A 262 4.59 25.92 26.11
CA TYR A 262 3.68 26.64 27.01
C TYR A 262 4.34 26.92 28.36
N HIS A 263 4.94 25.92 29.00
CA HIS A 263 5.56 26.09 30.33
C HIS A 263 6.83 26.93 30.27
N ALA A 264 7.60 26.87 29.18
CA ALA A 264 8.74 27.76 28.96
C ALA A 264 8.29 29.23 28.83
N LEU A 265 7.26 29.49 28.03
CA LEU A 265 6.67 30.84 27.88
C LEU A 265 6.04 31.33 29.17
N LEU A 266 5.37 30.46 29.93
CA LEU A 266 4.79 30.81 31.22
C LEU A 266 5.87 31.28 32.20
N SER A 267 7.03 30.62 32.20
CA SER A 267 8.16 30.97 33.07
C SER A 267 8.90 32.23 32.61
N ASP A 268 9.07 32.44 31.30
CA ASP A 268 9.90 33.52 30.74
C ASP A 268 9.12 34.81 30.42
N LYS A 269 7.87 34.68 29.96
CA LYS A 269 7.04 35.78 29.42
C LYS A 269 5.72 36.00 30.17
N GLY A 270 5.39 35.15 31.14
CA GLY A 270 4.20 35.26 31.98
C GLY A 270 2.91 34.73 31.35
N THR A 271 1.83 34.72 32.15
CA THR A 271 0.56 34.05 31.83
C THR A 271 -0.08 34.53 30.54
N THR A 272 -0.10 35.84 30.27
CA THR A 272 -0.77 36.39 29.08
C THR A 272 -0.20 35.84 27.78
N ILE A 273 1.13 35.76 27.67
CA ILE A 273 1.81 35.25 26.47
C ILE A 273 1.64 33.73 26.36
N ALA A 274 1.73 33.01 27.47
CA ALA A 274 1.55 31.56 27.49
C ALA A 274 0.12 31.14 27.10
N GLU A 275 -0.91 31.85 27.58
CA GLU A 275 -2.30 31.57 27.23
C GLU A 275 -2.59 31.91 25.76
N ALA A 276 -2.06 33.04 25.24
CA ALA A 276 -2.15 33.36 23.82
C ALA A 276 -1.53 32.27 22.94
N PHE A 277 -0.39 31.69 23.37
CA PHE A 277 0.22 30.55 22.69
C PHE A 277 -0.72 29.32 22.65
N LEU A 278 -1.38 28.96 23.75
CA LEU A 278 -2.34 27.84 23.75
C LEU A 278 -3.52 28.10 22.80
N THR A 279 -4.08 29.30 22.83
CA THR A 279 -5.20 29.66 21.94
C THR A 279 -4.85 29.48 20.47
N VAL A 280 -3.61 29.80 20.08
CA VAL A 280 -3.15 29.73 18.68
C VAL A 280 -2.69 28.33 18.29
N HIS A 281 -1.95 27.63 19.16
CA HIS A 281 -1.22 26.41 18.80
C HIS A 281 -1.83 25.11 19.37
N ALA A 282 -2.63 25.18 20.44
CA ALA A 282 -3.27 24.02 21.04
C ALA A 282 -4.72 23.87 20.54
N THR A 283 -4.88 23.69 19.23
CA THR A 283 -6.18 23.70 18.52
C THR A 283 -6.63 22.32 18.04
N ALA A 284 -5.78 21.30 18.21
CA ALA A 284 -6.00 19.95 17.71
C ALA A 284 -5.89 18.90 18.83
N LEU A 285 -7.03 18.31 19.18
CA LEU A 285 -7.11 17.04 19.88
C LEU A 285 -7.99 16.10 19.05
N HIS A 286 -7.40 15.01 18.59
CA HIS A 286 -8.02 14.00 17.75
C HIS A 286 -8.25 12.74 18.58
N VAL A 287 -9.50 12.45 18.92
CA VAL A 287 -9.85 11.17 19.56
C VAL A 287 -9.64 10.07 18.53
N THR A 288 -9.12 8.94 18.96
CA THR A 288 -8.92 7.74 18.15
C THR A 288 -9.37 6.52 18.95
N PRO A 289 -9.57 5.35 18.31
CA PRO A 289 -9.89 4.13 19.05
C PRO A 289 -8.83 3.69 20.06
N PHE A 290 -7.63 4.28 20.01
CA PHE A 290 -6.46 3.88 20.80
C PHE A 290 -5.98 4.97 21.76
N GLY A 291 -6.65 6.13 21.82
CA GLY A 291 -6.26 7.28 22.62
C GLY A 291 -6.46 8.63 21.93
N GLY A 292 -5.97 9.70 22.53
CA GLY A 292 -5.94 11.05 21.98
C GLY A 292 -4.65 11.35 21.23
N CYS A 293 -4.76 12.05 20.11
CA CYS A 293 -3.63 12.54 19.32
C CYS A 293 -3.64 14.08 19.32
N ILE A 294 -2.48 14.67 19.62
CA ILE A 294 -2.29 16.13 19.63
C ILE A 294 -1.55 16.66 18.39
N HIS A 295 -1.44 15.83 17.34
CA HIS A 295 -0.84 16.26 16.08
C HIS A 295 -1.82 17.13 15.31
N ASP A 296 -1.39 18.31 14.88
CA ASP A 296 -2.21 19.20 14.06
C ASP A 296 -2.13 18.78 12.59
N PHE A 297 -3.22 18.18 12.10
CA PHE A 297 -3.32 17.75 10.70
C PHE A 297 -3.31 18.91 9.70
N SER A 298 -3.49 20.17 10.12
CA SER A 298 -3.33 21.33 9.25
C SER A 298 -1.87 21.55 8.82
N GLN A 299 -0.91 21.11 9.64
CA GLN A 299 0.51 21.20 9.35
C GLN A 299 0.97 20.08 8.42
N ALA A 300 0.52 18.85 8.68
CA ALA A 300 0.82 17.69 7.85
C ALA A 300 -0.20 16.56 8.06
N PRO A 301 -0.63 15.86 6.99
CA PRO A 301 -1.40 14.62 7.13
C PRO A 301 -0.66 13.57 7.96
N CYS A 302 -1.40 12.66 8.60
CA CYS A 302 -0.79 11.63 9.46
C CYS A 302 -0.32 10.40 8.65
N PRO A 303 0.99 10.06 8.63
CA PRO A 303 1.51 8.89 7.93
C PRO A 303 1.24 7.59 8.68
N LYS A 304 0.94 7.66 9.99
CA LYS A 304 0.67 6.48 10.82
C LYS A 304 -0.67 5.81 10.51
N HIS A 305 -1.61 6.50 9.87
CA HIS A 305 -2.88 5.93 9.43
C HIS A 305 -3.61 5.08 10.50
N LEU A 306 -3.86 5.68 11.68
CA LEU A 306 -4.43 5.05 12.89
C LEU A 306 -3.52 4.06 13.64
N GLN A 307 -2.27 3.86 13.21
CA GLN A 307 -1.27 3.08 13.95
C GLN A 307 -0.51 3.93 14.98
N CYS A 308 -1.20 4.81 15.72
CA CYS A 308 -0.59 5.69 16.72
C CYS A 308 0.12 4.89 17.83
N TRP A 309 -0.40 3.71 18.15
CA TRP A 309 0.17 2.75 19.09
C TRP A 309 1.51 2.16 18.62
N ASN A 310 1.92 2.42 17.37
CA ASN A 310 3.22 2.01 16.81
C ASN A 310 4.27 3.13 16.95
N GLY A 311 4.56 3.52 18.21
CA GLY A 311 5.67 4.41 18.54
C GLY A 311 5.47 5.89 18.18
N CYS A 312 4.22 6.38 18.10
CA CYS A 312 3.94 7.78 17.81
C CYS A 312 4.07 8.66 19.05
N SER A 313 4.85 9.74 18.97
CA SER A 313 5.05 10.66 20.11
C SER A 313 3.80 11.43 20.52
N HIS A 314 2.83 11.57 19.62
CA HIS A 314 1.60 12.33 19.83
C HIS A 314 0.49 11.54 20.53
N LEU A 315 0.65 10.22 20.69
CA LEU A 315 -0.35 9.36 21.33
C LEU A 315 -0.36 9.55 22.84
N HIS A 316 -1.54 9.87 23.36
CA HIS A 316 -1.86 9.86 24.78
C HIS A 316 -2.99 8.87 25.04
N LEU A 317 -2.83 8.02 26.04
CA LEU A 317 -3.99 7.32 26.63
C LEU A 317 -4.82 8.38 27.35
N MET A 318 -6.13 8.31 27.21
CA MET A 318 -7.03 9.27 27.84
C MET A 318 -7.78 8.63 29.01
N GLY A 319 -7.66 7.31 29.17
CA GLY A 319 -8.16 6.57 30.33
C GLY A 319 -9.56 5.98 30.12
N THR A 320 -10.02 5.82 28.87
CA THR A 320 -11.29 5.12 28.63
C THR A 320 -11.12 3.60 28.65
N PRO A 321 -12.13 2.85 29.12
CA PRO A 321 -12.10 1.38 29.04
C PRO A 321 -11.97 0.85 27.61
N SER A 322 -12.59 1.53 26.65
CA SER A 322 -12.59 1.16 25.23
C SER A 322 -11.22 1.24 24.57
N GLU A 323 -10.38 2.22 24.95
CA GLU A 323 -8.99 2.33 24.46
C GLU A 323 -8.23 1.03 24.74
N ARG A 324 -8.33 0.55 25.99
CA ARG A 324 -7.65 -0.66 26.43
C ARG A 324 -8.17 -1.88 25.69
N VAL A 325 -9.50 -2.04 25.60
CA VAL A 325 -10.13 -3.15 24.86
C VAL A 325 -9.68 -3.18 23.40
N ASN A 326 -9.61 -2.03 22.74
CA ASN A 326 -9.16 -1.91 21.35
C ASN A 326 -7.67 -2.26 21.19
N LEU A 327 -6.82 -1.79 22.10
CA LEU A 327 -5.38 -2.12 22.11
C LEU A 327 -5.15 -3.63 22.35
N GLU A 328 -5.89 -4.23 23.27
CA GLU A 328 -5.82 -5.68 23.56
C GLU A 328 -6.29 -6.52 22.36
N LYS A 329 -7.40 -6.12 21.73
CA LYS A 329 -7.91 -6.75 20.49
C LYS A 329 -6.88 -6.65 19.36
N GLN A 330 -6.26 -5.48 19.18
CA GLN A 330 -5.20 -5.29 18.19
C GLN A 330 -3.99 -6.18 18.46
N ALA A 331 -3.60 -6.36 19.74
CA ALA A 331 -2.48 -7.21 20.13
C ALA A 331 -2.77 -8.69 19.86
N LYS A 332 -3.99 -9.12 20.13
CA LYS A 332 -4.47 -10.48 19.81
C LYS A 332 -4.44 -10.74 18.30
N ASN A 333 -4.99 -9.82 17.50
CA ASN A 333 -5.00 -9.93 16.04
C ASN A 333 -3.58 -10.03 15.47
N LEU A 334 -2.68 -9.18 15.96
CA LEU A 334 -1.30 -9.14 15.51
C LEU A 334 -0.52 -10.40 15.92
N THR A 335 -0.75 -10.92 17.13
CA THR A 335 -0.17 -12.19 17.60
C THR A 335 -0.60 -13.35 16.71
N LYS A 336 -1.89 -13.42 16.34
CA LYS A 336 -2.41 -14.43 15.41
C LYS A 336 -1.77 -14.31 14.03
N ALA A 337 -1.67 -13.09 13.49
CA ALA A 337 -1.04 -12.83 12.21
C ALA A 337 0.44 -13.26 12.19
N ILE A 338 1.20 -12.93 13.23
CA ILE A 338 2.61 -13.33 13.38
C ILE A 338 2.76 -14.86 13.40
N SER A 339 1.89 -15.58 14.10
CA SER A 339 1.91 -17.05 14.09
C SER A 339 1.74 -17.60 12.68
N ILE A 340 0.70 -17.15 11.97
CA ILE A 340 0.44 -17.56 10.59
C ILE A 340 1.63 -17.24 9.67
N MET A 341 2.25 -16.07 9.84
CA MET A 341 3.40 -15.65 9.04
C MET A 341 4.65 -16.48 9.32
N ARG A 342 4.88 -16.92 10.56
CA ARG A 342 5.98 -17.83 10.89
C ARG A 342 5.76 -19.22 10.30
N ASP A 343 4.53 -19.72 10.35
CA ASP A 343 4.20 -21.06 9.89
C ASP A 343 4.20 -21.15 8.35
N ALA A 344 3.67 -20.12 7.67
CA ALA A 344 3.42 -20.13 6.23
C ALA A 344 4.33 -19.18 5.41
N GLY A 345 5.27 -18.47 6.05
CA GLY A 345 6.10 -17.46 5.39
C GLY A 345 7.34 -18.00 4.68
N THR A 346 7.73 -19.26 4.93
CA THR A 346 8.94 -19.85 4.34
C THR A 346 8.84 -19.89 2.81
N GLY A 347 9.83 -19.33 2.12
CA GLY A 347 9.88 -19.28 0.65
C GLY A 347 9.03 -18.17 0.01
N GLU A 348 8.25 -17.42 0.79
CA GLU A 348 7.49 -16.27 0.31
C GLU A 348 8.37 -15.00 0.34
N ALA A 349 8.45 -14.30 -0.79
CA ALA A 349 9.35 -13.17 -0.92
C ALA A 349 8.97 -12.01 0.02
N GLY A 350 9.89 -11.63 0.90
CA GLY A 350 9.72 -10.52 1.86
C GLY A 350 8.95 -10.88 3.11
N SER A 351 8.62 -12.16 3.31
CA SER A 351 7.93 -12.63 4.52
C SER A 351 8.70 -12.28 5.79
N ASP A 352 10.04 -12.32 5.75
CA ASP A 352 10.97 -11.92 6.79
C ASP A 352 10.83 -10.44 7.18
N VAL A 353 10.80 -9.55 6.18
CA VAL A 353 10.64 -8.10 6.37
C VAL A 353 9.28 -7.79 6.98
N TRP A 354 8.23 -8.42 6.46
CA TRP A 354 6.88 -8.25 7.01
C TRP A 354 6.78 -8.79 8.43
N LEU A 355 7.35 -9.96 8.70
CA LEU A 355 7.33 -10.59 10.03
C LEU A 355 8.03 -9.69 11.05
N ALA A 356 9.23 -9.20 10.74
CA ALA A 356 9.99 -8.30 11.60
C ALA A 356 9.21 -7.00 11.92
N ASP A 357 8.53 -6.43 10.94
CA ASP A 357 7.67 -5.25 11.15
C ASP A 357 6.47 -5.57 12.06
N GLN A 358 5.78 -6.69 11.83
CA GLN A 358 4.66 -7.11 12.70
C GLN A 358 5.12 -7.39 14.13
N GLU A 359 6.28 -8.03 14.32
CA GLU A 359 6.87 -8.28 15.63
C GLU A 359 7.23 -6.99 16.37
N ASN A 360 7.82 -6.03 15.65
CA ASN A 360 8.11 -4.70 16.21
C ASN A 360 6.82 -3.95 16.59
N LYS A 361 5.79 -4.01 15.75
CA LYS A 361 4.45 -3.48 16.05
C LYS A 361 3.87 -4.12 17.32
N LEU A 362 3.99 -5.43 17.48
CA LEU A 362 3.50 -6.14 18.66
C LEU A 362 4.28 -5.75 19.91
N LYS A 363 5.60 -5.59 19.80
CA LYS A 363 6.45 -5.10 20.89
C LYS A 363 6.00 -3.71 21.36
N ASN A 364 5.79 -2.78 20.42
CA ASN A 364 5.29 -1.45 20.76
C ASN A 364 3.92 -1.52 21.43
N LEU A 365 3.01 -2.32 20.90
CA LEU A 365 1.67 -2.46 21.45
C LEU A 365 1.67 -3.07 22.86
N LYS A 366 2.49 -4.10 23.12
CA LYS A 366 2.71 -4.65 24.46
C LYS A 366 3.27 -3.62 25.43
N SER A 367 4.16 -2.73 24.95
CA SER A 367 4.67 -1.63 25.78
C SER A 367 3.59 -0.61 26.16
N VAL A 368 2.56 -0.42 25.32
CA VAL A 368 1.39 0.40 25.66
C VAL A 368 0.55 -0.30 26.73
N LEU A 369 0.25 -1.58 26.52
CA LEU A 369 -0.61 -2.37 27.42
C LEU A 369 -0.01 -2.61 28.82
N ALA A 370 1.31 -2.54 28.93
CA ALA A 370 2.02 -2.61 30.21
C ALA A 370 1.89 -1.35 31.06
N ARG A 371 1.37 -0.25 30.49
CA ARG A 371 1.15 1.00 31.22
C ARG A 371 -0.18 0.92 31.99
N ASP A 372 -0.21 1.58 33.13
CA ASP A 372 -1.44 1.72 33.90
C ASP A 372 -2.41 2.68 33.18
N THR A 373 -3.55 2.15 32.75
CA THR A 373 -4.62 2.90 32.10
C THR A 373 -5.51 3.64 33.11
N ASN A 374 -5.40 3.33 34.40
CA ASN A 374 -6.19 3.96 35.46
C ASN A 374 -5.58 5.29 35.95
N GLY A 375 -4.37 5.64 35.50
CA GLY A 375 -3.64 6.84 35.91
C GLY A 375 -4.08 8.15 35.24
N GLY A 376 -5.17 8.16 34.47
CA GLY A 376 -5.63 9.32 33.70
C GLY A 376 -4.82 9.53 32.41
N VAL A 377 -4.74 10.78 31.93
CA VAL A 377 -4.09 11.09 30.64
C VAL A 377 -2.59 10.81 30.72
N GLN A 378 -2.08 9.98 29.82
CA GLN A 378 -0.69 9.55 29.84
C GLN A 378 -0.08 9.50 28.44
N ARG A 379 1.06 10.17 28.26
CA ARG A 379 1.85 10.04 27.02
C ARG A 379 2.47 8.65 26.90
N VAL A 380 2.25 7.99 25.77
CA VAL A 380 2.65 6.59 25.58
C VAL A 380 4.11 6.46 25.14
N PHE A 381 4.55 7.29 24.20
CA PHE A 381 5.89 7.23 23.63
C PHE A 381 6.63 8.57 23.75
N PRO A 382 7.26 8.88 24.89
CA PRO A 382 8.03 10.12 25.07
C PRO A 382 9.14 10.31 24.03
N ASN A 383 9.84 9.22 23.71
CA ASN A 383 10.87 9.14 22.68
C ASN A 383 10.32 8.59 21.34
N GLY A 384 8.99 8.61 21.19
CA GLY A 384 8.33 8.23 19.95
C GLY A 384 8.70 9.18 18.82
N ARG A 385 8.41 8.74 17.59
CA ARG A 385 8.69 9.56 16.42
C ARG A 385 7.62 10.63 16.24
N PRO A 386 7.99 11.92 16.13
CA PRO A 386 7.07 12.96 15.72
C PRO A 386 6.69 12.77 14.25
N ILE A 387 5.50 13.25 13.88
CA ILE A 387 4.95 13.09 12.52
C ILE A 387 5.69 13.97 11.50
N THR A 388 6.42 14.99 11.95
CA THR A 388 7.08 15.99 11.11
C THR A 388 8.50 15.61 10.64
N VAL A 389 9.02 14.44 11.02
CA VAL A 389 10.38 14.01 10.66
C VAL A 389 10.30 12.76 9.78
N VAL A 390 10.66 12.92 8.50
CA VAL A 390 10.78 11.83 7.53
C VAL A 390 11.93 10.91 7.96
N ASP A 391 11.67 9.60 8.04
CA ASP A 391 12.70 8.60 8.32
C ASP A 391 13.23 8.03 7.00
N SER A 392 14.28 8.65 6.45
CA SER A 392 14.93 8.18 5.21
C SER A 392 15.68 6.85 5.37
N ASP A 393 15.94 6.42 6.62
CA ASP A 393 16.99 5.43 6.91
C ASP A 393 16.45 4.03 7.25
N LYS A 394 15.13 3.82 7.28
CA LYS A 394 14.54 2.50 7.59
C LYS A 394 13.75 1.88 6.44
N ARG A 395 13.99 0.58 6.22
CA ARG A 395 13.15 -0.26 5.36
C ARG A 395 11.78 -0.46 6.03
N HIS A 396 10.76 0.23 5.53
CA HIS A 396 9.37 0.07 5.97
C HIS A 396 8.62 -0.97 5.10
N SER A 397 7.82 -1.83 5.75
CA SER A 397 7.01 -2.88 5.10
C SER A 397 5.77 -2.31 4.39
N SER A 398 5.28 -1.12 4.78
CA SER A 398 4.09 -0.51 4.19
C SER A 398 4.11 1.01 4.23
N VAL A 399 3.82 1.61 3.07
CA VAL A 399 3.64 3.03 2.76
C VAL A 399 4.94 3.86 2.85
N SER A 400 5.18 4.59 1.76
CA SER A 400 6.23 5.59 1.62
C SER A 400 6.09 6.62 2.73
N ASP A 401 7.10 6.74 3.59
CA ASP A 401 7.29 7.95 4.41
C ASP A 401 7.99 9.05 3.57
N ASP A 402 8.30 8.77 2.29
CA ASP A 402 8.75 9.76 1.28
C ASP A 402 7.56 10.43 0.57
#